data_AF-A0A100WQ47-F1
#
_entry.id   AF-A0A100WQ47-F1
#
_cell.length_a   1.000
_cell.length_b   1.000
_cell.length_c   1.000
_cell.angle_alpha   90.00
_cell.angle_beta   90.00
_cell.angle_gamma   90.00
#
_symmetry.space_group_name_H-M   'P 1'
#
loop_
_entity.id
_entity.type
_entity.pdbx_description
1 polymer ?
#
loop_
_entity_poly.entity_id
_entity_poly.type
_entity_poly.pdbx_seq_one_letter_code
_entity_poly.pdbx_strand_id
1 'polypeptide(L)'
;MNPHLEPFLLRGAPDPLAGHTCGTHATISRRGTITVIGDDTIDPWTLTAQACWPDNARIYPTPWVVAALTHDDDLLVLNLARVDHTDLPADMARGLQLQAEQFCSTAPHRWAKTTTVKATYTHDAHLVVGGYSLPAPTPLSTSKETFDSEIAKTFSDLPPKRRRIALLLHRYDGLTLDQLAAHFAEPNAPAEQLRTTRAALQVEFTRLRRHPGITLRSNAAGVYTISRIDMDDSRGMALAR
;
A
#
# COMPACT_ATOMS: atom_id res chain seq x y z
N MET A 1 -9.33 -4.14 -24.10
CA MET A 1 -9.21 -3.88 -22.65
C MET A 1 -9.84 -5.02 -21.87
N ASN A 2 -9.13 -5.58 -20.90
CA ASN A 2 -9.58 -6.68 -20.05
C ASN A 2 -10.84 -6.29 -19.23
N PRO A 3 -11.93 -7.07 -19.24
CA PRO A 3 -13.14 -6.77 -18.46
C PRO A 3 -12.92 -6.84 -16.94
N HIS A 4 -11.81 -7.44 -16.50
CA HIS A 4 -11.51 -7.62 -15.08
C HIS A 4 -10.70 -6.48 -14.47
N LEU A 5 -10.19 -5.54 -15.28
CA LEU A 5 -9.37 -4.43 -14.78
C LEU A 5 -10.16 -3.55 -13.82
N GLU A 6 -11.33 -3.07 -14.24
CA GLU A 6 -12.18 -2.20 -13.42
C GLU A 6 -12.65 -2.89 -12.13
N PRO A 7 -13.19 -4.13 -12.16
CA PRO A 7 -13.48 -4.89 -10.94
C PRO A 7 -12.28 -5.00 -9.99
N PHE A 8 -11.07 -5.24 -10.51
CA PHE A 8 -9.86 -5.31 -9.68
C PHE A 8 -9.56 -3.97 -9.01
N LEU A 9 -9.58 -2.87 -9.77
CA LEU A 9 -9.28 -1.54 -9.24
C LEU A 9 -10.35 -1.02 -8.27
N LEU A 10 -11.60 -1.47 -8.39
CA LEU A 10 -12.71 -1.02 -7.53
C LEU A 10 -12.94 -1.92 -6.31
N ARG A 11 -12.70 -3.23 -6.43
CA ARG A 11 -13.05 -4.24 -5.41
C ARG A 11 -11.86 -5.01 -4.85
N GLY A 12 -10.69 -4.89 -5.49
CA GLY A 12 -9.47 -5.58 -5.13
C GLY A 12 -9.31 -6.94 -5.85
N ALA A 13 -8.34 -7.73 -5.39
CA ALA A 13 -8.06 -9.04 -5.95
C ALA A 13 -9.27 -10.00 -5.86
N PRO A 14 -9.52 -10.81 -6.91
CA PRO A 14 -10.58 -11.82 -6.90
C PRO A 14 -10.22 -13.02 -6.01
N ASP A 15 -11.20 -13.84 -5.66
CA ASP A 15 -10.95 -15.19 -5.14
C ASP A 15 -10.53 -16.15 -6.28
N PRO A 16 -9.65 -17.13 -6.00
CA PRO A 16 -8.96 -17.36 -4.72
C PRO A 16 -7.72 -16.48 -4.50
N LEU A 17 -7.33 -15.63 -5.44
CA LEU A 17 -6.09 -14.83 -5.38
C LEU A 17 -5.96 -14.01 -4.08
N ALA A 18 -7.04 -13.35 -3.64
CA ALA A 18 -7.07 -12.59 -2.40
C ALA A 18 -6.76 -13.40 -1.13
N GLY A 19 -6.94 -14.72 -1.18
CA GLY A 19 -6.60 -15.66 -0.09
C GLY A 19 -5.17 -16.21 -0.17
N HIS A 20 -4.47 -16.03 -1.29
CA HIS A 20 -3.13 -16.56 -1.47
C HIS A 20 -2.06 -15.65 -0.87
N THR A 21 -1.23 -16.21 0.02
CA THR A 21 -0.12 -15.52 0.70
C THR A 21 1.25 -15.75 0.04
N CYS A 22 1.30 -16.64 -0.96
CA CYS A 22 2.47 -17.04 -1.73
C CYS A 22 2.27 -16.74 -3.22
N GLY A 23 3.33 -16.84 -4.01
CA GLY A 23 3.35 -16.39 -5.39
C GLY A 23 3.96 -15.00 -5.52
N THR A 24 4.83 -14.80 -6.51
CA THR A 24 5.46 -13.50 -6.78
C THR A 24 4.55 -12.63 -7.66
N HIS A 25 3.94 -13.25 -8.67
CA HIS A 25 3.05 -12.58 -9.61
C HIS A 25 1.94 -13.52 -10.07
N ALA A 26 0.91 -12.95 -10.66
CA ALA A 26 -0.17 -13.68 -11.29
C ALA A 26 -0.60 -12.99 -12.58
N THR A 27 -1.15 -13.75 -13.52
CA THR A 27 -1.92 -13.20 -14.63
C THR A 27 -3.40 -13.45 -14.43
N ILE A 28 -4.25 -12.53 -14.92
CA ILE A 28 -5.70 -12.75 -15.01
C ILE A 28 -6.11 -12.57 -16.45
N SER A 29 -6.48 -13.67 -17.09
CA SER A 29 -6.86 -13.65 -18.49
C SER A 29 -8.18 -12.94 -18.73
N ARG A 30 -8.46 -12.56 -19.98
CA ARG A 30 -9.77 -12.02 -20.38
C ARG A 30 -10.96 -12.94 -20.09
N ARG A 31 -10.71 -14.24 -19.89
CA ARG A 31 -11.74 -15.23 -19.52
C ARG A 31 -11.89 -15.40 -18.01
N GLY A 32 -11.15 -14.64 -17.21
CA GLY A 32 -11.13 -14.75 -15.77
C GLY A 32 -10.26 -15.88 -15.24
N THR A 33 -9.37 -16.47 -16.05
CA THR A 33 -8.43 -17.47 -15.54
C THR A 33 -7.28 -16.79 -14.83
N ILE A 34 -7.15 -17.06 -13.54
CA ILE A 34 -6.01 -16.65 -12.73
C ILE A 34 -4.90 -17.68 -12.91
N THR A 35 -3.69 -17.23 -13.18
CA THR A 35 -2.49 -18.07 -13.17
C THR A 35 -1.49 -17.44 -12.21
N VAL A 36 -1.32 -18.04 -11.03
CA VAL A 36 -0.35 -17.59 -10.02
C VAL A 36 0.96 -18.32 -10.24
N ILE A 37 2.07 -17.58 -10.25
CA ILE A 37 3.42 -18.11 -10.37
C ILE A 37 4.15 -17.86 -9.05
N GLY A 38 4.65 -18.95 -8.46
CA GLY A 38 5.55 -18.89 -7.32
C GLY A 38 6.98 -19.16 -7.73
N ASP A 39 7.88 -18.35 -7.18
CA ASP A 39 9.32 -18.56 -7.26
C ASP A 39 9.79 -18.97 -5.86
N ASP A 40 9.84 -20.28 -5.62
CA ASP A 40 10.76 -20.84 -4.64
C ASP A 40 11.97 -21.27 -5.46
N THR A 41 13.18 -20.84 -5.08
CA THR A 41 14.42 -20.91 -5.88
C THR A 41 14.86 -22.32 -6.31
N ILE A 42 14.10 -23.34 -5.92
CA ILE A 42 14.37 -24.76 -6.14
C ILE A 42 13.28 -25.42 -7.01
N ASP A 43 12.00 -25.01 -6.89
CA ASP A 43 10.88 -25.62 -7.64
C ASP A 43 9.81 -24.57 -7.98
N PRO A 44 9.82 -24.02 -9.22
CA PRO A 44 8.77 -23.11 -9.65
C PRO A 44 7.44 -23.84 -9.73
N TRP A 45 6.37 -23.19 -9.27
CA TRP A 45 5.02 -23.76 -9.31
C TRP A 45 4.03 -22.80 -9.93
N THR A 46 2.95 -23.38 -10.46
CA THR A 46 1.85 -22.63 -11.08
C THR A 46 0.52 -23.13 -10.52
N LEU A 47 -0.35 -22.20 -10.14
CA LEU A 47 -1.73 -22.49 -9.74
C LEU A 47 -2.69 -21.80 -10.69
N THR A 48 -3.67 -22.54 -11.20
CA THR A 48 -4.73 -22.00 -12.06
C THR A 48 -6.09 -22.07 -11.38
N ALA A 49 -6.85 -20.99 -11.48
CA ALA A 49 -8.19 -20.88 -10.91
C ALA A 49 -9.07 -19.95 -11.75
N GLN A 50 -10.37 -19.90 -11.45
CA GLN A 50 -11.28 -18.92 -12.02
C GLN A 50 -11.47 -17.76 -11.06
N ALA A 51 -11.46 -16.54 -11.59
CA ALA A 51 -11.60 -15.31 -10.85
C ALA A 51 -13.06 -15.07 -10.47
N CYS A 52 -13.31 -14.97 -9.17
CA CYS A 52 -14.61 -14.60 -8.61
C CYS A 52 -14.45 -13.32 -7.81
N TRP A 53 -15.10 -12.23 -8.23
CA TRP A 53 -15.13 -11.01 -7.43
C TRP A 53 -16.27 -11.04 -6.42
N PRO A 54 -16.03 -10.59 -5.17
CA PRO A 54 -17.12 -10.32 -4.25
C PRO A 54 -18.02 -9.18 -4.76
N ASP A 55 -19.25 -9.14 -4.24
CA ASP A 55 -20.21 -8.07 -4.55
C ASP A 55 -19.73 -6.71 -4.03
N ASN A 56 -19.02 -6.71 -2.90
CA ASN A 56 -18.46 -5.54 -2.24
C ASN A 56 -16.94 -5.54 -2.27
N ALA A 57 -16.32 -4.37 -2.19
CA ALA A 57 -14.88 -4.25 -2.00
C ALA A 57 -14.43 -5.00 -0.74
N ARG A 58 -13.34 -5.76 -0.85
CA ARG A 58 -12.79 -6.57 0.25
C ARG A 58 -11.43 -6.04 0.64
N ILE A 59 -11.18 -6.01 1.95
CA ILE A 59 -9.84 -5.85 2.51
C ILE A 59 -9.25 -7.24 2.76
N TYR A 60 -8.02 -7.47 2.33
CA TYR A 60 -7.30 -8.75 2.45
C TYR A 60 -5.87 -8.55 2.97
N PRO A 61 -5.22 -9.58 3.56
CA PRO A 61 -3.95 -9.39 4.25
C PRO A 61 -2.73 -9.28 3.31
N THR A 62 -2.84 -9.72 2.05
CA THR A 62 -1.71 -9.83 1.10
C THR A 62 -1.87 -8.87 -0.07
N PRO A 63 -0.92 -7.95 -0.33
CA PRO A 63 -1.08 -6.87 -1.30
C PRO A 63 -0.92 -7.34 -2.76
N TRP A 64 -1.94 -8.02 -3.29
CA TRP A 64 -2.10 -8.29 -4.72
C TRP A 64 -2.59 -7.03 -5.45
N VAL A 65 -1.81 -6.55 -6.40
CA VAL A 65 -2.03 -5.27 -7.11
C VAL A 65 -1.75 -5.40 -8.60
N VAL A 66 -2.53 -4.72 -9.45
CA VAL A 66 -2.30 -4.77 -10.91
C VAL A 66 -1.15 -3.84 -11.27
N ALA A 67 -0.19 -4.38 -11.98
CA ALA A 67 1.01 -3.69 -12.44
C ALA A 67 0.90 -3.23 -13.89
N ALA A 68 0.33 -4.06 -14.77
CA ALA A 68 0.27 -3.77 -16.20
C ALA A 68 -0.83 -4.57 -16.90
N LEU A 69 -1.08 -4.24 -18.17
CA LEU A 69 -1.70 -5.14 -19.13
C LEU A 69 -0.63 -5.75 -20.04
N THR A 70 -0.72 -7.05 -20.29
CA THR A 70 0.11 -7.77 -21.26
C THR A 70 -0.33 -7.45 -22.70
N HIS A 71 0.39 -7.96 -23.69
CA HIS A 71 0.01 -7.85 -25.10
C HIS A 71 -1.36 -8.51 -25.39
N ASP A 72 -1.67 -9.60 -24.70
CA ASP A 72 -2.93 -10.34 -24.85
C ASP A 72 -4.09 -9.73 -24.05
N ASP A 73 -3.92 -8.49 -23.57
CA ASP A 73 -4.86 -7.82 -22.68
C ASP A 73 -5.07 -8.56 -21.35
N ASP A 74 -4.12 -9.40 -20.90
CA ASP A 74 -4.22 -10.04 -19.58
C ASP A 74 -3.76 -9.07 -18.49
N LEU A 75 -4.38 -9.13 -17.31
CA LEU A 75 -3.90 -8.37 -16.16
C LEU A 75 -2.62 -9.01 -15.66
N LEU A 76 -1.55 -8.23 -15.49
CA LEU A 76 -0.35 -8.66 -14.77
C LEU A 76 -0.41 -8.11 -13.35
N VAL A 77 -0.45 -9.00 -12.36
CA VAL A 77 -0.65 -8.70 -10.94
C VAL A 77 0.60 -9.07 -10.15
N LEU A 78 1.04 -8.21 -9.23
CA LEU A 78 2.16 -8.45 -8.34
C LEU A 78 1.70 -8.69 -6.91
N ASN A 79 2.40 -9.56 -6.19
CA ASN A 79 2.29 -9.69 -4.75
C ASN A 79 3.38 -8.85 -4.07
N LEU A 80 3.03 -7.67 -3.56
CA LEU A 80 4.04 -6.80 -2.95
C LEU A 80 4.64 -7.36 -1.65
N ALA A 81 4.03 -8.39 -1.04
CA ALA A 81 4.66 -9.08 0.10
C ALA A 81 5.80 -10.01 -0.34
N ARG A 82 5.92 -10.33 -1.63
CA ARG A 82 6.98 -11.18 -2.19
C ARG A 82 7.90 -10.42 -3.14
N VAL A 83 7.38 -9.37 -3.76
CA VAL A 83 8.06 -8.59 -4.79
C VAL A 83 8.43 -7.20 -4.27
N ASP A 84 9.74 -6.93 -4.23
CA ASP A 84 10.30 -5.60 -4.05
C ASP A 84 10.15 -4.81 -5.36
N HIS A 85 9.43 -3.69 -5.29
CA HIS A 85 9.06 -2.84 -6.41
C HIS A 85 9.81 -1.49 -6.41
N THR A 86 10.82 -1.34 -5.55
CA THR A 86 11.57 -0.08 -5.39
C THR A 86 12.37 0.31 -6.63
N ASP A 87 12.77 -0.66 -7.44
CA ASP A 87 13.51 -0.46 -8.70
C ASP A 87 12.56 -0.28 -9.92
N LEU A 88 11.25 -0.13 -9.71
CA LEU A 88 10.28 0.20 -10.77
C LEU A 88 10.20 1.71 -11.05
N PRO A 89 9.72 2.12 -12.24
CA PRO A 89 9.43 3.52 -12.53
C PRO A 89 8.51 4.15 -11.48
N ALA A 90 8.81 5.39 -11.07
CA ALA A 90 8.15 6.03 -9.93
C ALA A 90 6.62 6.14 -10.09
N ASP A 91 6.12 6.37 -11.32
CA ASP A 91 4.68 6.42 -11.59
C ASP A 91 4.01 5.05 -11.40
N MET A 92 4.70 3.97 -11.77
CA MET A 92 4.22 2.61 -11.60
C MET A 92 4.20 2.24 -10.11
N ALA A 93 5.31 2.50 -9.40
CA ALA A 93 5.41 2.25 -7.96
C ALA A 93 4.30 2.96 -7.16
N ARG A 94 3.96 4.21 -7.52
CA ARG A 94 2.83 4.95 -6.92
C ARG A 94 1.49 4.25 -7.16
N GLY A 95 1.24 3.78 -8.38
CA GLY A 95 0.01 3.06 -8.73
C GLY A 95 -0.15 1.75 -7.95
N LEU A 96 0.94 1.01 -7.77
CA LEU A 96 0.96 -0.20 -6.94
C LEU A 96 0.68 0.13 -5.47
N GLN A 97 1.30 1.17 -4.94
CA GLN A 97 1.14 1.59 -3.55
C GLN A 97 -0.31 1.99 -3.24
N LEU A 98 -0.98 2.77 -4.11
CA LEU A 98 -2.37 3.16 -3.89
C LEU A 98 -3.31 1.96 -3.82
N GLN A 99 -3.17 1.02 -4.75
CA GLN A 99 -3.97 -0.20 -4.75
C GLN A 99 -3.75 -1.01 -3.47
N ALA A 100 -2.50 -1.13 -3.03
CA ALA A 100 -2.17 -1.83 -1.79
C ALA A 100 -2.77 -1.12 -0.56
N GLU A 101 -2.68 0.21 -0.46
CA GLU A 101 -3.28 0.97 0.65
C GLU A 101 -4.81 0.90 0.66
N GLN A 102 -5.44 0.71 -0.51
CA GLN A 102 -6.90 0.61 -0.63
C GLN A 102 -7.45 -0.75 -0.17
N PHE A 103 -6.75 -1.85 -0.49
CA PHE A 103 -7.29 -3.20 -0.30
C PHE A 103 -6.49 -4.08 0.67
N CYS A 104 -5.30 -3.66 1.11
CA CYS A 104 -4.48 -4.45 2.03
C CYS A 104 -4.65 -3.99 3.48
N SER A 105 -4.99 -4.91 4.39
CA SER A 105 -5.00 -4.61 5.83
C SER A 105 -3.60 -4.56 6.45
N THR A 106 -2.61 -5.15 5.77
CA THR A 106 -1.23 -5.17 6.25
C THR A 106 -0.51 -3.89 5.84
N ALA A 107 0.01 -3.15 6.82
CA ALA A 107 0.72 -1.89 6.58
C ALA A 107 1.97 -2.08 5.67
N PRO A 108 2.29 -1.10 4.79
CA PRO A 108 3.34 -1.19 3.79
C PRO A 108 4.68 -1.77 4.26
N HIS A 109 5.23 -1.21 5.32
CA HIS A 109 6.51 -1.63 5.88
C HIS A 109 6.53 -3.07 6.44
N ARG A 110 5.38 -3.70 6.74
CA ARG A 110 5.34 -5.09 7.25
C ARG A 110 5.52 -6.07 6.11
N TRP A 111 4.78 -5.92 5.04
CA TRP A 111 4.93 -6.79 3.87
C TRP A 111 6.21 -6.45 3.08
N ALA A 112 6.70 -5.21 3.12
CA ALA A 112 7.98 -4.87 2.50
C ALA A 112 9.16 -5.64 3.13
N LYS A 113 9.06 -6.05 4.40
CA LYS A 113 10.09 -6.88 5.06
C LYS A 113 10.10 -8.34 4.60
N THR A 114 9.05 -8.79 3.92
CA THR A 114 8.90 -10.18 3.48
C THR A 114 9.22 -10.37 2.01
N THR A 115 9.58 -9.30 1.30
CA THR A 115 9.95 -9.36 -0.11
C THR A 115 11.22 -10.18 -0.30
N THR A 116 11.18 -11.12 -1.23
CA THR A 116 12.30 -12.02 -1.54
C THR A 116 12.79 -11.87 -2.97
N VAL A 117 12.00 -11.24 -3.84
CA VAL A 117 12.24 -11.14 -5.28
C VAL A 117 12.17 -9.69 -5.71
N LYS A 118 13.12 -9.24 -6.53
CA LYS A 118 13.09 -7.89 -7.10
C LYS A 118 12.26 -7.82 -8.38
N ALA A 119 11.59 -6.70 -8.60
CA ALA A 119 10.99 -6.35 -9.87
C ALA A 119 11.66 -5.11 -10.49
N THR A 120 11.90 -5.18 -11.80
CA THR A 120 12.42 -4.07 -12.62
C THR A 120 11.60 -3.95 -13.90
N TYR A 121 11.50 -2.75 -14.46
CA TYR A 121 10.86 -2.51 -15.74
C TYR A 121 11.91 -2.14 -16.79
N THR A 122 11.96 -2.87 -17.89
CA THR A 122 12.97 -2.69 -18.93
C THR A 122 12.49 -1.68 -19.98
N HIS A 123 13.44 -1.13 -20.74
CA HIS A 123 13.13 -0.23 -21.86
C HIS A 123 12.33 -0.91 -22.98
N ASP A 124 12.43 -2.24 -23.11
CA ASP A 124 11.69 -3.04 -24.10
C ASP A 124 10.28 -3.41 -23.62
N ALA A 125 9.74 -2.65 -22.66
CA ALA A 125 8.41 -2.82 -22.10
C ALA A 125 8.16 -4.21 -21.48
N HIS A 126 9.16 -4.75 -20.78
CA HIS A 126 9.02 -5.97 -19.98
C HIS A 126 9.07 -5.66 -18.49
N LEU A 127 8.24 -6.35 -17.73
CA LEU A 127 8.34 -6.42 -16.29
C LEU A 127 9.13 -7.68 -15.93
N VAL A 128 10.31 -7.50 -15.36
CA VAL A 128 11.15 -8.59 -14.86
C VAL A 128 10.83 -8.78 -13.38
N VAL A 129 10.49 -10.00 -12.97
CA VAL A 129 10.21 -10.37 -11.57
C VAL A 129 11.07 -11.60 -11.25
N GLY A 130 12.18 -11.39 -10.54
CA GLY A 130 13.15 -12.45 -10.31
C GLY A 130 13.73 -12.99 -11.61
N GLY A 131 13.56 -14.29 -11.84
CA GLY A 131 13.99 -14.95 -13.09
C GLY A 131 13.00 -14.82 -14.27
N TYR A 132 11.81 -14.25 -14.05
CA TYR A 132 10.76 -14.18 -15.08
C TYR A 132 10.78 -12.84 -15.81
N SER A 133 10.77 -12.87 -17.14
CA SER A 133 10.59 -11.69 -17.99
C SER A 133 9.21 -11.74 -18.65
N LEU A 134 8.36 -10.75 -18.35
CA LEU A 134 6.96 -10.74 -18.74
C LEU A 134 6.68 -9.52 -19.64
N PRO A 135 6.20 -9.72 -20.89
CA PRO A 135 5.81 -8.61 -21.76
C PRO A 135 4.67 -7.80 -21.13
N ALA A 136 4.92 -6.52 -20.88
CA ALA A 136 4.02 -5.61 -20.17
C ALA A 136 3.99 -4.24 -20.87
N PRO A 137 3.48 -4.16 -22.11
CA PRO A 137 3.51 -2.94 -22.93
C PRO A 137 2.71 -1.79 -22.36
N THR A 138 1.75 -2.06 -21.48
CA THR A 138 0.86 -1.05 -20.90
C THR A 138 0.98 -1.06 -19.37
N PRO A 139 2.03 -0.45 -18.80
CA PRO A 139 2.16 -0.34 -17.34
C PRO A 139 1.10 0.59 -16.77
N LEU A 140 0.48 0.18 -15.67
CA LEU A 140 -0.41 1.07 -14.92
C LEU A 140 0.44 2.10 -14.18
N SER A 141 0.21 3.36 -14.48
CA SER A 141 1.02 4.48 -14.00
C SER A 141 0.13 5.53 -13.34
N THR A 142 0.57 6.03 -12.20
CA THR A 142 -0.11 7.10 -11.47
C THR A 142 0.83 8.29 -11.28
N SER A 143 0.41 9.45 -11.78
CA SER A 143 1.15 10.70 -11.61
C SER A 143 1.32 11.04 -10.12
N LYS A 144 2.37 11.82 -9.81
CA LYS A 144 2.59 12.31 -8.45
C LYS A 144 1.40 13.10 -7.91
N GLU A 145 0.79 13.94 -8.74
CA GLU A 145 -0.34 14.80 -8.36
C GLU A 145 -1.56 13.99 -7.97
N THR A 146 -1.92 12.99 -8.79
CA THR A 146 -3.04 12.08 -8.49
C THR A 146 -2.76 11.28 -7.22
N PHE A 147 -1.54 10.76 -7.07
CA PHE A 147 -1.13 10.05 -5.88
C PHE A 147 -1.25 10.90 -4.61
N ASP A 148 -0.66 12.10 -4.63
CA ASP A 148 -0.71 13.01 -3.49
C ASP A 148 -2.15 13.43 -3.16
N SER A 149 -3.00 13.61 -4.17
CA SER A 149 -4.43 13.90 -4.01
C SER A 149 -5.22 12.76 -3.36
N GLU A 150 -5.03 11.51 -3.82
CA GLU A 150 -5.71 10.34 -3.24
C GLU A 150 -5.27 10.09 -1.80
N ILE A 151 -3.96 10.13 -1.54
CA ILE A 151 -3.42 10.02 -0.18
C ILE A 151 -3.96 11.14 0.72
N ALA A 152 -4.14 12.37 0.20
CA ALA A 152 -4.67 13.48 0.96
C ALA A 152 -6.15 13.34 1.37
N LYS A 153 -6.90 12.39 0.81
CA LYS A 153 -8.24 12.02 1.27
C LYS A 153 -8.21 11.25 2.59
N THR A 154 -7.11 10.53 2.85
CA THR A 154 -6.87 9.86 4.13
C THR A 154 -6.63 10.92 5.22
N PHE A 155 -7.37 10.84 6.33
CA PHE A 155 -7.43 11.89 7.36
C PHE A 155 -7.92 13.26 6.85
N SER A 156 -8.81 13.27 5.85
CA SER A 156 -9.39 14.50 5.25
C SER A 156 -10.15 15.41 6.22
N ASP A 157 -10.64 14.86 7.32
CA ASP A 157 -11.25 15.58 8.45
C ASP A 157 -10.23 16.37 9.29
N LEU A 158 -8.94 16.07 9.18
CA LEU A 158 -7.89 16.80 9.89
C LEU A 158 -7.45 18.07 9.14
N PRO A 159 -7.10 19.15 9.87
CA PRO A 159 -6.45 20.32 9.28
C PRO A 159 -5.10 19.98 8.62
N PRO A 160 -4.65 20.75 7.61
CA PRO A 160 -3.52 20.36 6.74
C PRO A 160 -2.25 19.91 7.46
N LYS A 161 -1.81 20.65 8.49
CA LYS A 161 -0.60 20.31 9.26
C LYS A 161 -0.76 18.98 10.01
N ARG A 162 -1.91 18.76 10.65
CA ARG A 162 -2.24 17.54 11.39
C ARG A 162 -2.46 16.35 10.47
N ARG A 163 -3.07 16.58 9.30
CA ARG A 163 -3.21 15.58 8.24
C ARG A 163 -1.85 15.08 7.77
N ARG A 164 -0.91 15.99 7.47
CA ARG A 164 0.45 15.60 7.06
C ARG A 164 1.16 14.75 8.12
N ILE A 165 1.02 15.11 9.40
CA ILE A 165 1.53 14.29 10.52
C ILE A 165 0.88 12.89 10.49
N ALA A 166 -0.45 12.82 10.44
CA ALA A 166 -1.19 11.57 10.44
C ALA A 166 -0.80 10.66 9.26
N LEU A 167 -0.65 11.22 8.07
CA LEU A 167 -0.22 10.49 6.88
C LEU A 167 1.19 9.92 7.02
N LEU A 168 2.14 10.69 7.58
CA LEU A 168 3.50 10.19 7.83
C LEU A 168 3.48 9.04 8.85
N LEU A 169 2.78 9.23 9.98
CA LEU A 169 2.66 8.17 10.99
C LEU A 169 1.96 6.92 10.44
N HIS A 170 0.96 7.07 9.58
CA HIS A 170 0.26 5.96 8.95
C HIS A 170 1.16 5.22 7.95
N ARG A 171 1.80 5.95 7.03
CA ARG A 171 2.67 5.39 5.98
C ARG A 171 3.84 4.60 6.54
N TYR A 172 4.46 5.09 7.60
CA TYR A 172 5.63 4.47 8.21
C TYR A 172 5.29 3.48 9.34
N ASP A 173 3.99 3.24 9.63
CA ASP A 173 3.49 2.53 10.84
C ASP A 173 4.18 3.00 12.11
N GLY A 174 4.28 4.32 12.17
CA GLY A 174 4.82 5.08 13.25
C GLY A 174 6.25 5.55 13.06
N LEU A 175 6.53 6.66 13.72
CA LEU A 175 7.81 7.34 13.70
C LEU A 175 8.13 7.82 15.10
N THR A 176 9.41 7.90 15.44
CA THR A 176 9.83 8.67 16.61
C THR A 176 9.60 10.16 16.37
N LEU A 177 9.56 10.95 17.45
CA LEU A 177 9.44 12.40 17.33
C LEU A 177 10.59 13.02 16.52
N ASP A 178 11.79 12.43 16.59
CA ASP A 178 12.97 12.85 15.85
C ASP A 178 12.86 12.58 14.35
N GLN A 179 12.43 11.37 13.99
CA GLN A 179 12.19 11.01 12.60
C GLN A 179 11.10 11.90 12.00
N LEU A 180 10.02 12.12 12.75
CA LEU A 180 8.95 13.01 12.30
C LEU A 180 9.46 14.45 12.15
N ALA A 181 10.24 14.97 13.10
CA ALA A 181 10.82 16.32 13.00
C ALA A 181 11.70 16.47 11.75
N ALA A 182 12.48 15.45 11.39
CA ALA A 182 13.29 15.44 10.17
C ALA A 182 12.45 15.55 8.89
N HIS A 183 11.21 15.05 8.86
CA HIS A 183 10.30 15.20 7.71
C HIS A 183 9.69 16.60 7.56
N PHE A 184 9.70 17.41 8.62
CA PHE A 184 9.18 18.79 8.62
C PHE A 184 10.28 19.85 8.58
N ALA A 185 11.51 19.47 8.91
CA ALA A 185 12.67 20.32 8.80
C ALA A 185 13.30 20.21 7.40
N GLU A 186 14.05 21.23 7.00
CA GLU A 186 14.84 21.19 5.76
C GLU A 186 16.01 20.20 5.90
N PRO A 187 16.50 19.64 4.77
CA PRO A 187 17.74 18.85 4.78
C PRO A 187 18.87 19.68 5.43
N ASN A 188 19.53 19.12 6.45
CA ASN A 188 20.58 19.77 7.25
C ASN A 188 20.13 20.93 8.15
N ALA A 189 18.86 20.95 8.57
CA ALA A 189 18.36 21.93 9.53
C ALA A 189 19.21 22.00 10.82
N PRO A 190 19.53 23.20 11.33
CA PRO A 190 20.25 23.38 12.59
C PRO A 190 19.54 22.70 13.78
N ALA A 191 20.31 22.28 14.79
CA ALA A 191 19.78 21.61 15.98
C ALA A 191 18.67 22.42 16.69
N GLU A 192 18.77 23.75 16.66
CA GLU A 192 17.75 24.64 17.21
C GLU A 192 16.42 24.57 16.44
N GLN A 193 16.46 24.51 15.10
CA GLN A 193 15.27 24.39 14.27
C GLN A 193 14.59 23.03 14.48
N LEU A 194 15.37 21.95 14.60
CA LEU A 194 14.85 20.63 14.96
C LEU A 194 14.18 20.64 16.33
N ARG A 195 14.79 21.30 17.33
CA ARG A 195 14.20 21.46 18.68
C ARG A 195 12.85 22.19 18.63
N THR A 196 12.77 23.30 17.90
CA THR A 196 11.52 24.06 17.72
C THR A 196 10.46 23.23 17.00
N THR A 197 10.87 22.46 15.98
CA THR A 197 9.99 21.55 15.25
C THR A 197 9.42 20.46 16.15
N ARG A 198 10.24 19.85 17.02
CA ARG A 198 9.78 18.86 18.02
C ARG A 198 8.73 19.45 18.96
N ALA A 199 8.98 20.65 19.50
CA ALA A 199 8.02 21.32 20.40
C ALA A 199 6.69 21.58 19.68
N ALA A 200 6.74 22.07 18.43
CA ALA A 200 5.55 22.28 17.63
C ALA A 200 4.78 20.98 17.33
N LEU A 201 5.48 19.87 17.09
CA LEU A 201 4.88 18.55 16.89
C LEU A 201 4.18 18.03 18.15
N GLN A 202 4.76 18.24 19.34
CA GLN A 202 4.12 17.85 20.61
C GLN A 202 2.79 18.59 20.85
N VAL A 203 2.72 19.87 20.48
CA VAL A 203 1.47 20.63 20.53
C VAL A 203 0.43 20.01 19.58
N GLU A 204 0.80 19.66 18.36
CA GLU A 204 -0.12 19.01 17.42
C GLU A 204 -0.51 17.59 17.86
N PHE A 205 0.38 16.82 18.49
CA PHE A 205 0.05 15.51 19.07
C PHE A 205 -1.00 15.63 20.16
N THR A 206 -0.92 16.67 20.99
CA THR A 206 -1.93 16.94 22.01
C THR A 206 -3.30 17.22 21.39
N ARG A 207 -3.34 17.95 20.27
CA ARG A 207 -4.56 18.21 19.50
C ARG A 207 -5.09 16.95 18.82
N LEU A 208 -4.21 16.13 18.24
CA LEU A 208 -4.56 14.86 17.60
C LEU A 208 -5.14 13.85 18.59
N ARG A 209 -4.57 13.74 19.80
CA ARG A 209 -5.11 12.85 20.85
C ARG A 209 -6.53 13.21 21.29
N ARG A 210 -6.95 14.47 21.12
CA ARG A 210 -8.30 14.94 21.45
C ARG A 210 -9.29 14.77 20.30
N HIS A 211 -8.81 14.38 19.12
CA HIS A 211 -9.67 14.29 17.95
C HIS A 211 -10.51 13.00 18.00
N PRO A 212 -11.84 13.08 17.81
CA PRO A 212 -12.76 11.98 18.07
C PRO A 212 -12.65 10.81 17.09
N GLY A 213 -12.14 11.04 15.88
CA GLY A 213 -12.06 10.03 14.82
C GLY A 213 -10.69 9.36 14.64
N ILE A 214 -9.72 9.61 15.53
CA ILE A 214 -8.37 9.05 15.42
C ILE A 214 -7.84 8.64 16.79
N THR A 215 -6.97 7.64 16.79
CA THR A 215 -6.20 7.23 17.97
C THR A 215 -4.72 7.43 17.70
N LEU A 216 -4.05 8.22 18.54
CA LEU A 216 -2.59 8.40 18.52
C LEU A 216 -1.99 7.70 19.74
N ARG A 217 -1.16 6.67 19.52
CA ARG A 217 -0.48 5.90 20.58
C ARG A 217 1.03 6.11 20.51
N SER A 218 1.72 5.85 21.62
CA SER A 218 3.17 5.75 21.67
C SER A 218 3.56 4.47 22.38
N ASN A 219 4.57 3.75 21.87
CA ASN A 219 5.12 2.58 22.55
C ASN A 219 6.30 2.95 23.48
N ALA A 220 6.84 1.95 24.18
CA ALA A 220 7.97 2.14 25.10
C ALA A 220 9.25 2.66 24.42
N ALA A 221 9.39 2.44 23.10
CA ALA A 221 10.50 2.94 22.29
C ALA A 221 10.28 4.39 21.81
N GLY A 222 9.19 5.05 22.20
CA GLY A 222 8.89 6.43 21.80
C GLY A 222 8.43 6.57 20.34
N VAL A 223 8.05 5.46 19.69
CA VAL A 223 7.45 5.46 18.35
C VAL A 223 5.98 5.79 18.47
N TYR A 224 5.54 6.82 17.76
CA TYR A 224 4.15 7.24 17.71
C TYR A 224 3.45 6.57 16.54
N THR A 225 2.30 5.94 16.76
CA THR A 225 1.47 5.35 15.70
C THR A 225 0.10 6.01 15.68
N ILE A 226 -0.54 6.03 14.50
CA ILE A 226 -1.88 6.57 14.35
C ILE A 226 -2.81 5.58 13.65
N SER A 227 -4.04 5.50 14.12
CA SER A 227 -5.11 4.74 13.47
C SER A 227 -6.40 5.56 13.46
N ARG A 228 -7.34 5.20 12.58
CA ARG A 228 -8.73 5.62 12.74
C ARG A 228 -9.35 4.90 13.94
N ILE A 229 -10.31 5.55 14.58
CA ILE A 229 -11.24 4.85 15.47
C ILE A 229 -12.32 4.34 14.54
N ASP A 230 -12.42 3.02 14.37
CA ASP A 230 -13.52 2.45 13.58
C ASP A 230 -14.84 2.80 14.29
N MET A 231 -15.79 3.32 13.53
CA MET A 231 -17.08 3.77 14.06
C MET A 231 -17.89 2.66 14.75
N ASP A 232 -17.51 1.39 14.59
CA ASP A 232 -18.13 0.26 15.30
C ASP A 232 -17.72 0.16 16.78
N ASP A 233 -16.51 0.59 17.16
CA ASP A 233 -16.10 0.64 18.58
C ASP A 233 -16.88 1.72 19.36
N SER A 234 -17.44 2.71 18.66
CA SER A 234 -18.28 3.75 19.25
C SER A 234 -19.69 3.24 19.60
N ARG A 235 -20.17 2.19 18.91
CA ARG A 235 -21.46 1.55 19.18
C ARG A 235 -21.36 0.45 20.23
N GLY A 236 -20.21 -0.21 20.35
CA GLY A 236 -19.96 -1.25 21.37
C GLY A 236 -19.97 -0.74 22.81
N MET A 237 -19.56 0.52 23.05
CA MET A 237 -19.59 1.11 24.41
C MET A 237 -20.94 1.72 24.83
N ALA A 238 -21.90 1.85 23.91
CA ALA A 238 -23.22 2.40 24.23
C ALA A 238 -24.24 1.34 24.74
N LEU A 239 -23.88 0.05 24.71
CA LEU A 239 -24.75 -1.06 25.15
C LEU A 239 -24.28 -1.74 26.45
N ALA A 240 -23.26 -1.20 27.11
CA ALA A 240 -22.80 -1.67 28.41
C ALA A 240 -23.06 -0.62 29.50
N ARG A 241 -24.35 -0.37 29.77
CA ARG A 241 -24.82 0.25 31.03
C ARG A 241 -26.13 -0.39 31.45
#